data_AF-A0A2E0JEG4-F1
#
_entry.id   AF-A0A2E0JEG4-F1
#
_cell.length_a   1.000
_cell.length_b   1.000
_cell.length_c   1.000
_cell.angle_alpha   90.00
_cell.angle_beta   90.00
_cell.angle_gamma   90.00
#
_symmetry.space_group_name_H-M   'P 1'
#
loop_
_entity.id
_entity.type
_entity.pdbx_description
1 polymer ?
#
loop_
_entity_poly.entity_id
_entity_poly.type
_entity_poly.pdbx_seq_one_letter_code
_entity_poly.pdbx_strand_id
1 'polypeptide(L)'
;MAAAEPNARSWPQAVGIGLLVSIITAAMMLALTAAGLSPFPKPPSLAFAETMLGRTLPPPVGLLFHTLYVTFWSVIFVRYIPHRDLWTALGLAGVLWLVILVVFFPVVGWGFAGVSVSLRLIPASFVPHLLFGLLLWALDKYLPASRSARSAAG
;
A
#
# COMPACT_ATOMS: atom_id res chain seq x y z
N MET A 1 -24.01 -12.35 27.40
CA MET A 1 -22.55 -12.21 27.25
C MET A 1 -22.29 -11.34 26.04
N ALA A 2 -21.91 -10.07 26.24
CA ALA A 2 -21.52 -9.20 25.14
C ALA A 2 -20.11 -9.61 24.69
N ALA A 3 -19.97 -10.06 23.45
CA ALA A 3 -18.66 -10.27 22.85
C ALA A 3 -17.93 -8.92 22.84
N ALA A 4 -16.74 -8.86 23.43
CA ALA A 4 -15.88 -7.68 23.33
C ALA A 4 -15.63 -7.42 21.84
N GLU A 5 -16.08 -6.27 21.33
CA GLU A 5 -15.70 -5.79 20.00
C GLU A 5 -14.16 -5.87 19.91
N PRO A 6 -13.59 -6.63 18.94
CA PRO A 6 -12.15 -6.65 18.77
C PRO A 6 -11.71 -5.21 18.56
N ASN A 7 -10.64 -4.83 19.27
CA ASN A 7 -10.08 -3.49 19.41
C ASN A 7 -9.66 -2.88 18.05
N ALA A 8 -10.63 -2.59 17.20
CA ALA A 8 -10.46 -2.08 15.86
C ALA A 8 -10.34 -0.56 15.94
N ARG A 9 -9.30 0.01 15.31
CA ARG A 9 -9.17 1.46 15.22
C ARG A 9 -10.41 2.07 14.56
N SER A 10 -10.71 3.31 14.92
CA SER A 10 -11.80 4.05 14.27
C SER A 10 -11.47 4.30 12.78
N TRP A 11 -12.50 4.53 11.97
CA TRP A 11 -12.34 4.81 10.54
C TRP A 11 -11.33 5.95 10.23
N PRO A 12 -11.39 7.12 10.89
CA PRO A 12 -10.41 8.18 10.66
C PRO A 12 -8.98 7.75 10.95
N GLN A 13 -8.77 6.90 11.96
CA GLN A 13 -7.44 6.40 12.30
C GLN A 13 -6.93 5.37 11.30
N ALA A 14 -7.79 4.47 10.85
CA ALA A 14 -7.43 3.49 9.82
C ALA A 14 -7.06 4.19 8.50
N VAL A 15 -7.86 5.17 8.09
CA VAL A 15 -7.57 6.01 6.91
C VAL A 15 -6.29 6.81 7.12
N GLY A 16 -6.11 7.43 8.30
CA GLY A 16 -4.90 8.20 8.63
C GLY A 16 -3.63 7.36 8.54
N ILE A 17 -3.64 6.12 9.05
CA ILE A 17 -2.54 5.17 8.88
C ILE A 17 -2.29 4.91 7.40
N GLY A 18 -3.32 4.59 6.63
CA GLY A 18 -3.20 4.31 5.20
C GLY A 18 -2.61 5.47 4.40
N LEU A 19 -3.02 6.70 4.71
CA LEU A 19 -2.48 7.90 4.08
C LEU A 19 -1.00 8.11 4.45
N LEU A 20 -0.62 7.92 5.71
CA LEU A 20 0.78 8.03 6.13
C LEU A 20 1.67 6.98 5.46
N VAL A 21 1.22 5.72 5.42
CA VAL A 21 1.93 4.66 4.70
C VAL A 21 2.09 5.04 3.23
N SER A 22 1.01 5.49 2.57
CA SER A 22 1.04 5.91 1.16
C SER A 22 2.02 7.05 0.91
N ILE A 23 2.01 8.09 1.74
CA ILE A 23 2.90 9.24 1.57
C ILE A 23 4.36 8.80 1.65
N ILE A 24 4.71 7.98 2.64
CA ILE A 24 6.10 7.53 2.84
C ILE A 24 6.55 6.63 1.68
N THR A 25 5.73 5.65 1.27
CA THR A 25 6.11 4.77 0.15
C THR A 25 6.14 5.50 -1.18
N ALA A 26 5.22 6.46 -1.42
CA ALA A 26 5.24 7.32 -2.59
C ALA A 26 6.50 8.21 -2.62
N ALA A 27 6.87 8.81 -1.50
CA ALA A 27 8.09 9.63 -1.40
C ALA A 27 9.34 8.82 -1.75
N MET A 28 9.46 7.59 -1.24
CA MET A 28 10.57 6.69 -1.59
C MET A 28 10.60 6.39 -3.10
N MET A 29 9.47 6.03 -3.70
CA MET A 29 9.40 5.74 -5.14
C MET A 29 9.75 6.96 -6.00
N LEU A 30 9.23 8.13 -5.65
CA LEU A 30 9.53 9.38 -6.33
C LEU A 30 11.02 9.74 -6.22
N ALA A 31 11.62 9.56 -5.04
CA ALA A 31 13.05 9.80 -4.83
C ALA A 31 13.93 8.86 -5.68
N LEU A 32 13.63 7.55 -5.70
CA LEU A 32 14.35 6.59 -6.54
C LEU A 32 14.19 6.87 -8.03
N THR A 33 13.02 7.32 -8.45
CA THR A 33 12.75 7.71 -9.84
C THR A 33 13.52 8.99 -10.20
N ALA A 34 13.47 10.02 -9.35
CA ALA A 34 14.20 11.27 -9.55
C ALA A 34 15.72 11.07 -9.57
N ALA A 35 16.24 10.09 -8.82
CA ALA A 35 17.64 9.70 -8.83
C ALA A 35 18.04 8.82 -10.03
N GLY A 36 17.10 8.44 -10.91
CA GLY A 36 17.37 7.54 -12.05
C GLY A 36 17.70 6.09 -11.64
N LEU A 37 17.43 5.72 -10.38
CA LEU A 37 17.73 4.39 -9.82
C LEU A 37 16.57 3.41 -9.97
N SER A 38 15.38 3.90 -10.33
CA SER A 38 14.21 3.06 -10.55
C SER A 38 14.38 2.24 -11.85
N PRO A 39 14.27 0.90 -11.80
CA PRO A 39 14.28 0.08 -13.00
C PRO A 39 12.92 0.06 -13.72
N PHE A 40 11.90 0.74 -13.17
CA PHE A 40 10.58 0.83 -13.79
C PHE A 40 10.58 1.84 -14.95
N PRO A 41 10.01 1.51 -16.12
CA PRO A 41 9.88 2.45 -17.22
C PRO A 41 9.01 3.68 -16.87
N LYS A 42 8.04 3.48 -15.98
CA LYS A 42 7.11 4.49 -15.46
C LYS A 42 6.59 4.04 -14.09
N PRO A 43 6.09 4.95 -13.23
CA PRO A 43 5.47 4.55 -11.97
C PRO A 43 4.34 3.53 -12.18
N PRO A 44 4.31 2.38 -11.47
CA PRO A 44 3.33 1.32 -11.73
C PRO A 44 1.87 1.75 -11.62
N SER A 45 1.53 2.62 -10.66
CA SER A 45 0.16 3.15 -10.51
C SER A 45 -0.24 4.09 -11.63
N LEU A 46 0.71 4.83 -12.20
CA LEU A 46 0.48 5.65 -13.39
C LEU A 46 0.29 4.76 -14.62
N ALA A 47 1.16 3.76 -14.81
CA ALA A 47 1.05 2.77 -15.88
C ALA A 47 -0.35 2.14 -15.90
N PHE A 48 -0.80 1.68 -14.73
CA PHE A 48 -2.11 1.07 -14.57
C PHE A 48 -3.24 2.04 -14.89
N ALA A 49 -3.18 3.26 -14.38
CA ALA A 49 -4.20 4.28 -14.65
C ALA A 49 -4.31 4.59 -16.16
N GLU A 50 -3.18 4.73 -16.85
CA GLU A 50 -3.15 4.97 -18.30
C GLU A 50 -3.70 3.78 -19.08
N THR A 51 -3.35 2.56 -18.69
CA THR A 51 -3.89 1.33 -19.30
C THR A 51 -5.41 1.25 -19.12
N MET A 52 -5.93 1.54 -17.92
CA MET A 52 -7.37 1.48 -17.64
C MET A 52 -8.17 2.57 -18.37
N LEU A 53 -7.60 3.77 -18.49
CA LEU A 53 -8.26 4.91 -19.13
C LEU A 53 -7.95 5.04 -20.63
N GLY A 54 -7.10 4.18 -21.18
CA GLY A 54 -6.73 4.15 -22.60
C GLY A 54 -6.06 5.42 -23.10
N ARG A 55 -5.44 6.21 -22.22
CA ARG A 55 -4.81 7.50 -22.56
C ARG A 55 -3.67 7.84 -21.61
N THR A 56 -2.81 8.74 -22.04
CA THR A 56 -1.77 9.30 -21.17
C THR A 56 -2.39 10.16 -20.07
N LEU A 57 -1.77 10.13 -18.89
CA LEU A 57 -2.27 10.82 -17.70
C LEU A 57 -1.15 11.62 -17.05
N PRO A 58 -1.48 12.75 -16.40
CA PRO A 58 -0.48 13.50 -15.67
C PRO A 58 -0.06 12.74 -14.39
N PRO A 59 1.20 12.88 -13.94
CA PRO A 59 1.74 12.13 -12.79
C PRO A 59 0.90 12.15 -11.51
N PRO A 60 0.21 13.26 -11.12
CA PRO A 60 -0.65 13.27 -9.94
C PRO A 60 -1.77 12.23 -9.95
N VAL A 61 -2.26 11.83 -11.13
CA VAL A 61 -3.29 10.77 -11.24
C VAL A 61 -2.71 9.43 -10.79
N GLY A 62 -1.48 9.11 -11.17
CA GLY A 62 -0.78 7.92 -10.69
C GLY A 62 -0.59 7.92 -9.17
N LEU A 63 -0.28 9.08 -8.58
CA LEU A 63 -0.16 9.23 -7.12
C LEU A 63 -1.51 9.05 -6.41
N LEU A 64 -2.60 9.54 -7.00
CA LEU A 64 -3.94 9.33 -6.48
C LEU A 64 -4.31 7.84 -6.49
N PHE A 65 -4.09 7.14 -7.60
CA PHE A 65 -4.32 5.69 -7.69
C PHE A 65 -3.49 4.90 -6.66
N HIS A 66 -2.20 5.22 -6.52
CA HIS A 66 -1.35 4.64 -5.49
C HIS A 66 -1.93 4.88 -4.09
N THR A 67 -2.32 6.12 -3.81
CA THR A 67 -2.83 6.50 -2.48
C THR A 67 -4.13 5.80 -2.14
N LEU A 68 -5.06 5.73 -3.08
CA LEU A 68 -6.31 5.00 -2.90
C LEU A 68 -6.05 3.52 -2.64
N TYR A 69 -5.16 2.89 -3.42
CA TYR A 69 -4.86 1.47 -3.31
C TYR A 69 -4.16 1.12 -1.98
N VAL A 70 -3.11 1.86 -1.62
CA VAL A 70 -2.38 1.65 -0.35
C VAL A 70 -3.27 1.93 0.85
N THR A 71 -4.09 3.00 0.79
CA THR A 71 -5.02 3.33 1.88
C THR A 71 -6.09 2.26 2.04
N PHE A 72 -6.65 1.77 0.93
CA PHE A 72 -7.63 0.69 0.93
C PHE A 72 -7.09 -0.55 1.67
N TRP A 73 -5.93 -1.06 1.27
CA TRP A 73 -5.36 -2.25 1.91
C TRP A 73 -4.93 -2.02 3.36
N SER A 74 -4.44 -0.82 3.69
CA SER A 74 -4.16 -0.45 5.09
C SER A 74 -5.42 -0.45 5.95
N VAL A 75 -6.52 0.08 5.44
CA VAL A 75 -7.82 0.04 6.12
C VAL A 75 -8.30 -1.40 6.29
N ILE A 76 -8.14 -2.24 5.25
CA ILE A 76 -8.50 -3.66 5.33
C ILE A 76 -7.75 -4.33 6.48
N PHE A 77 -6.43 -4.14 6.55
CA PHE A 77 -5.58 -4.67 7.61
C PHE A 77 -6.02 -4.19 8.99
N VAL A 78 -6.13 -2.88 9.19
CA VAL A 78 -6.37 -2.28 10.50
C VAL A 78 -7.77 -2.63 11.05
N ARG A 79 -8.78 -2.75 10.18
CA ARG A 79 -10.18 -2.90 10.59
C ARG A 79 -10.66 -4.34 10.61
N TYR A 80 -10.20 -5.18 9.68
CA TYR A 80 -10.80 -6.50 9.46
C TYR A 80 -9.85 -7.68 9.76
N ILE A 81 -8.54 -7.44 9.92
CA ILE A 81 -7.62 -8.50 10.32
C ILE A 81 -7.59 -8.58 11.87
N PRO A 82 -7.95 -9.73 12.48
CA PRO A 82 -8.05 -9.83 13.94
C PRO A 82 -6.69 -9.82 14.64
N HIS A 83 -5.70 -10.52 14.08
CA HIS A 83 -4.35 -10.59 14.62
C HIS A 83 -3.46 -9.66 13.80
N ARG A 84 -3.11 -8.49 14.36
CA ARG A 84 -2.34 -7.44 13.66
C ARG A 84 -0.90 -7.39 14.16
N ASP A 85 -0.17 -8.48 13.92
CA ASP A 85 1.25 -8.59 14.23
C ASP A 85 2.13 -8.30 13.00
N LEU A 86 3.45 -8.43 13.15
CA LEU A 86 4.40 -8.20 12.06
C LEU A 86 4.17 -9.18 10.90
N TRP A 87 3.91 -10.45 11.22
CA TRP A 87 3.79 -11.51 10.22
C TRP A 87 2.55 -11.38 9.36
N THR A 88 1.42 -10.98 9.95
CA THR A 88 0.19 -10.69 9.21
C THR A 88 0.34 -9.47 8.31
N ALA A 89 1.06 -8.43 8.74
CA ALA A 89 1.36 -7.26 7.90
C ALA A 89 2.30 -7.62 6.74
N LEU A 90 3.36 -8.40 7.01
CA LEU A 90 4.26 -8.93 5.98
C LEU A 90 3.55 -9.93 5.05
N GLY A 91 2.59 -10.70 5.56
CA GLY A 91 1.76 -11.60 4.77
C GLY A 91 0.90 -10.83 3.78
N LEU A 92 0.23 -9.76 4.22
CA LEU A 92 -0.50 -8.85 3.32
C LEU A 92 0.44 -8.21 2.29
N ALA A 93 1.60 -7.71 2.73
CA ALA A 93 2.61 -7.16 1.82
C ALA A 93 3.05 -8.19 0.76
N GLY A 94 3.28 -9.44 1.16
CA GLY A 94 3.64 -10.54 0.27
C GLY A 94 2.54 -10.85 -0.74
N VAL A 95 1.27 -10.89 -0.32
CA VAL A 95 0.13 -11.05 -1.23
C VAL A 95 0.07 -9.91 -2.25
N LEU A 96 0.18 -8.66 -1.81
CA LEU A 96 0.15 -7.51 -2.71
C LEU A 96 1.34 -7.48 -3.68
N TRP A 97 2.51 -7.93 -3.21
CA TRP A 97 3.68 -8.13 -4.07
C TRP A 97 3.42 -9.18 -5.15
N LEU A 98 2.80 -10.31 -4.81
CA LEU A 98 2.41 -11.30 -5.81
C LEU A 98 1.38 -10.72 -6.80
N VAL A 99 0.40 -9.94 -6.31
CA VAL A 99 -0.61 -9.28 -7.15
C VAL A 99 0.05 -8.34 -8.16
N ILE A 100 1.07 -7.56 -7.79
CA ILE A 100 1.77 -6.71 -8.78
C ILE A 100 2.48 -7.55 -9.85
N LEU A 101 3.10 -8.67 -9.48
CA LEU A 101 3.82 -9.54 -10.41
C LEU A 101 2.90 -10.26 -11.39
N VAL A 102 1.74 -10.74 -10.94
CA VAL A 102 0.86 -11.64 -11.72
C VAL A 102 -0.37 -10.96 -12.29
N VAL A 103 -0.74 -9.77 -11.81
CA VAL A 103 -1.89 -9.01 -12.30
C VAL A 103 -1.44 -7.69 -12.91
N PHE A 104 -0.87 -6.78 -12.11
CA PHE A 104 -0.60 -5.42 -12.61
C PHE A 104 0.43 -5.40 -13.73
N PHE A 105 1.57 -6.10 -13.59
CA PHE A 105 2.60 -6.14 -14.63
C PHE A 105 2.09 -6.71 -15.95
N PRO A 106 1.39 -7.86 -16.00
CA PRO A 106 0.73 -8.31 -17.23
C PRO A 106 -0.26 -7.30 -17.80
N VAL A 107 -1.13 -6.72 -16.97
CA VAL A 107 -2.15 -5.76 -17.42
C VAL A 107 -1.52 -4.54 -18.09
N VAL A 108 -0.42 -4.00 -17.56
CA VAL A 108 0.25 -2.83 -18.15
C VAL A 108 1.23 -3.18 -19.28
N GLY A 109 1.27 -4.45 -19.71
CA GLY A 109 2.09 -4.92 -20.82
C GLY A 109 3.54 -5.24 -20.47
N TRP A 110 3.90 -5.36 -19.19
CA TRP A 110 5.27 -5.71 -18.75
C TRP A 110 5.51 -7.22 -18.63
N GLY A 111 4.47 -8.03 -18.87
CA GLY A 111 4.52 -9.49 -18.78
C GLY A 111 4.49 -10.01 -17.35
N PHE A 112 4.40 -11.34 -17.20
CA PHE A 112 4.43 -12.00 -15.89
C PHE A 112 5.74 -11.69 -15.16
N ALA A 113 5.64 -11.26 -13.90
CA ALA A 113 6.77 -10.84 -13.07
C ALA A 113 7.65 -9.73 -13.68
N GLY A 114 7.18 -9.02 -14.72
CA GLY A 114 7.91 -7.91 -15.35
C GLY A 114 9.00 -8.35 -16.32
N VAL A 115 9.02 -9.63 -16.74
CA VAL A 115 10.10 -10.20 -17.56
C VAL A 115 10.21 -9.61 -18.95
N SER A 116 9.15 -9.02 -19.49
CA SER A 116 9.20 -8.34 -20.80
C SER A 116 9.96 -7.01 -20.74
N VAL A 117 10.23 -6.49 -19.53
CA VAL A 117 11.02 -5.29 -19.30
C VAL A 117 12.39 -5.65 -18.72
N SER A 118 12.42 -6.27 -17.55
CA SER A 118 13.65 -6.69 -16.87
C SER A 118 13.36 -7.56 -15.65
N LEU A 119 14.19 -8.58 -15.40
CA LEU A 119 14.15 -9.35 -14.16
C LEU A 119 14.38 -8.49 -12.90
N ARG A 120 14.97 -7.30 -13.04
CA ARG A 120 15.15 -6.35 -11.94
C ARG A 120 13.82 -5.83 -11.36
N LEU A 121 12.71 -5.92 -12.10
CA LEU A 121 11.39 -5.48 -11.62
C LEU A 121 10.89 -6.32 -10.44
N ILE A 122 11.34 -7.57 -10.30
CA ILE A 122 10.95 -8.46 -9.21
C ILE A 122 11.45 -7.91 -7.85
N PRO A 123 12.78 -7.76 -7.62
CA PRO A 123 13.27 -7.17 -6.37
C PRO A 123 12.88 -5.70 -6.23
N ALA A 124 12.80 -4.94 -7.33
CA ALA A 124 12.43 -3.53 -7.27
C ALA A 124 10.97 -3.30 -6.87
N SER A 125 10.07 -4.21 -7.20
CA SER A 125 8.70 -4.20 -6.65
C SER A 125 8.62 -4.79 -5.26
N PHE A 126 9.49 -5.73 -4.89
CA PHE A 126 9.51 -6.32 -3.55
C PHE A 126 9.79 -5.29 -2.46
N VAL A 127 10.82 -4.43 -2.66
CA VAL A 127 11.24 -3.42 -1.67
C VAL A 127 10.10 -2.50 -1.19
N PRO A 128 9.33 -1.83 -2.06
CA PRO A 128 8.20 -0.99 -1.62
C PRO A 128 7.11 -1.78 -0.89
N HIS A 129 6.88 -3.04 -1.24
CA HIS A 129 5.88 -3.88 -0.55
C HIS A 129 6.37 -4.30 0.84
N LEU A 130 7.65 -4.67 0.96
CA LEU A 130 8.27 -4.92 2.26
C LEU A 130 8.18 -3.68 3.15
N LEU A 131 8.54 -2.52 2.62
CA LEU A 131 8.42 -1.24 3.33
C LEU A 131 6.97 -0.96 3.74
N PHE A 132 6.00 -1.18 2.84
CA PHE A 132 4.57 -1.08 3.17
C PHE A 132 4.20 -1.94 4.37
N GLY A 133 4.58 -3.22 4.40
CA GLY A 133 4.25 -4.12 5.52
C GLY A 133 4.87 -3.68 6.84
N LEU A 134 6.14 -3.26 6.81
CA LEU A 134 6.86 -2.74 7.99
C LEU A 134 6.22 -1.46 8.53
N LEU A 135 5.92 -0.50 7.64
CA LEU A 135 5.28 0.76 8.02
C LEU A 135 3.86 0.53 8.55
N LEU A 136 3.07 -0.32 7.88
CA LEU A 136 1.71 -0.64 8.29
C LEU A 136 1.68 -1.24 9.70
N TRP A 137 2.56 -2.23 9.95
CA TRP A 137 2.71 -2.81 11.28
C TRP A 137 3.16 -1.76 12.31
N ALA A 138 4.20 -0.98 12.01
CA ALA A 138 4.74 -0.01 12.96
C ALA A 138 3.72 1.08 13.29
N LEU A 139 3.03 1.63 12.30
CA LEU A 139 2.03 2.67 12.53
C LEU A 139 0.79 2.13 13.25
N ASP A 140 0.33 0.92 12.94
CA ASP A 140 -0.76 0.27 13.70
C ASP A 140 -0.34 -0.12 15.12
N LYS A 141 0.94 -0.39 15.39
CA LYS A 141 1.44 -0.72 16.72
C LYS A 141 1.64 0.53 17.59
N TYR A 142 2.24 1.59 17.04
CA TYR A 142 2.82 2.68 17.83
C TYR A 142 2.04 3.99 17.78
N LEU A 143 1.14 4.21 16.81
CA LEU A 143 0.30 5.42 16.84
C LEU A 143 -0.79 5.29 17.91
N PRO A 144 -1.03 6.31 18.74
CA PRO A 144 -2.07 6.24 19.77
C PRO A 144 -3.48 6.06 19.17
N ALA A 145 -4.27 5.16 19.75
CA ALA A 145 -5.71 5.09 19.50
C ALA A 145 -6.40 6.29 20.20
N SER A 146 -7.24 7.05 19.49
CA SER A 146 -7.90 8.24 20.03
C SER A 146 -8.87 7.81 21.14
N ARG A 147 -8.71 8.36 22.35
CA ARG A 147 -9.52 8.06 23.55
C ARG A 147 -10.95 8.66 23.52
N SER A 148 -11.44 9.15 22.38
CA SER A 148 -12.64 9.99 22.33
C SER A 148 -13.98 9.28 22.57
N ALA A 149 -14.00 7.98 22.89
CA ALA A 149 -15.23 7.23 23.23
C ALA A 149 -15.43 7.00 24.74
N ARG A 150 -14.55 7.51 25.62
CA ARG A 150 -14.62 7.26 27.08
C ARG A 150 -15.29 8.38 27.88
N SER A 151 -15.68 9.48 27.25
CA SER A 151 -16.25 10.66 27.94
C SER A 151 -17.78 10.76 27.88
N ALA A 152 -18.47 9.84 27.20
CA ALA A 152 -19.94 9.84 27.14
C ALA A 152 -20.59 8.94 28.21
N ALA A 153 -19.82 8.49 29.20
CA ALA A 153 -20.27 7.58 30.27
C ALA A 153 -19.79 8.05 31.66
N GLY A 154 -19.61 9.37 31.82
CA GLY A 154 -19.30 10.02 33.10
C GLY A 154 -20.45 10.92 33.53
#